data_AF-A0A3D4B5Z6-F1
#
_entry.id   AF-A0A3D4B5Z6-F1
#
_cell.length_a   1.000
_cell.length_b   1.000
_cell.length_c   1.000
_cell.angle_alpha   90.00
_cell.angle_beta   90.00
_cell.angle_gamma   90.00
#
_symmetry.space_group_name_H-M   'P 1'
#
loop_
_entity.id
_entity.type
_entity.pdbx_description
1 polymer ?
#
loop_
_entity_poly.entity_id
_entity_poly.type
_entity_poly.pdbx_seq_one_letter_code
_entity_poly.pdbx_strand_id
1 'polypeptide(L)'
;MLRADGQPWEEGDRWVQKDLAETFKRIAKNGHGGFYNGKTAELIEKDMMANGGMMTREDLAGYRAIIREPIRGTYRGEYGIISMPPPSSGGITLTMMLNILEEYDLKKLGHNSSRTIHLMAEAMRRAYADRAQYLGDIDFVEIPIGRLTSKEHAARHRMTIDPYHATRSEELGPELNLSPESNETTHYSVVDQYGNAVSNT
;
A
#
# COMPACT_ATOMS: atom_id res chain seq x y z
N MET A 1 9.78 -24.18 2.68
CA MET A 1 11.14 -24.39 2.14
C MET A 1 11.85 -25.37 3.04
N LEU A 2 12.39 -26.46 2.50
CA LEU A 2 13.19 -27.42 3.25
C LEU A 2 14.63 -27.36 2.74
N ARG A 3 15.57 -27.73 3.60
CA ARG A 3 16.96 -28.02 3.25
C ARG A 3 17.03 -29.23 2.31
N ALA A 4 18.18 -29.46 1.71
CA ALA A 4 18.41 -30.59 0.81
C ALA A 4 18.22 -31.96 1.48
N ASP A 5 18.36 -32.03 2.79
CA ASP A 5 18.12 -33.22 3.63
C ASP A 5 16.65 -33.37 4.06
N GLY A 6 15.75 -32.48 3.60
CA GLY A 6 14.33 -32.52 3.92
C GLY A 6 13.96 -31.88 5.27
N GLN A 7 14.92 -31.34 6.02
CA GLN A 7 14.66 -30.67 7.29
C GLN A 7 14.31 -29.18 7.09
N PRO A 8 13.55 -28.56 8.01
CA PRO A 8 13.38 -27.10 7.99
C PRO A 8 14.72 -26.40 8.24
N TRP A 9 14.79 -25.13 7.85
CA TRP A 9 15.92 -24.26 8.19
C TRP A 9 15.82 -23.81 9.65
N GLU A 10 16.95 -23.82 10.37
CA GLU A 10 17.02 -23.38 11.77
C GLU A 10 17.86 -22.10 11.94
N GLU A 11 17.70 -21.43 13.08
CA GLU A 11 18.53 -20.29 13.43
C GLU A 11 20.02 -20.69 13.46
N GLY A 12 20.87 -19.88 12.83
CA GLY A 12 22.30 -20.16 12.71
C GLY A 12 22.68 -21.02 11.49
N ASP A 13 21.71 -21.63 10.79
CA ASP A 13 21.99 -22.33 9.54
C ASP A 13 22.52 -21.39 8.46
N ARG A 14 23.47 -21.89 7.66
CA ARG A 14 23.96 -21.17 6.49
C ARG A 14 23.05 -21.42 5.28
N TRP A 15 22.13 -20.50 5.01
CA TRP A 15 21.28 -20.52 3.82
C TRP A 15 22.03 -20.02 2.58
N VAL A 16 22.11 -20.85 1.52
CA VAL A 16 22.82 -20.53 0.27
C VAL A 16 21.86 -20.66 -0.92
N GLN A 17 21.68 -19.56 -1.66
CA GLN A 17 20.76 -19.50 -2.81
C GLN A 17 21.52 -19.30 -4.14
N LYS A 18 22.10 -20.39 -4.67
CA LYS A 18 22.91 -20.34 -5.91
C LYS A 18 22.09 -19.89 -7.13
N ASP A 19 20.86 -20.36 -7.25
CA ASP A 19 19.99 -20.03 -8.39
C ASP A 19 19.57 -18.55 -8.36
N LEU A 20 19.29 -18.01 -7.17
CA LEU A 20 19.04 -16.58 -7.00
C LEU A 20 20.27 -15.75 -7.36
N ALA A 21 21.47 -16.22 -6.97
CA ALA A 21 22.71 -15.55 -7.34
C ALA A 21 22.91 -15.50 -8.87
N GLU A 22 22.56 -16.56 -9.61
CA GLU A 22 22.58 -16.54 -11.08
C GLU A 22 21.58 -15.54 -11.67
N THR A 23 20.39 -15.41 -11.08
CA THR A 23 19.42 -14.38 -11.46
C THR A 23 20.00 -12.98 -11.23
N PHE A 24 20.61 -12.71 -10.07
CA PHE A 24 21.26 -11.42 -9.80
C PHE A 24 22.43 -11.13 -10.75
N LYS A 25 23.23 -12.14 -11.15
CA LYS A 25 24.28 -11.96 -12.16
C LYS A 25 23.70 -11.54 -13.52
N ARG A 26 22.56 -12.10 -13.92
CA ARG A 26 21.87 -11.70 -15.16
C ARG A 26 21.37 -10.27 -15.08
N ILE A 27 20.76 -9.87 -13.96
CA ILE A 27 20.30 -8.49 -13.74
C ILE A 27 21.49 -7.53 -13.72
N ALA A 28 22.57 -7.85 -13.02
CA ALA A 28 23.76 -7.01 -12.97
C ALA A 28 24.41 -6.82 -14.36
N LYS A 29 24.42 -7.86 -15.20
CA LYS A 29 25.00 -7.81 -16.55
C LYS A 29 24.10 -7.10 -17.57
N ASN A 30 22.78 -7.34 -17.51
CA ASN A 30 21.84 -6.96 -18.57
C ASN A 30 20.79 -5.93 -18.12
N GLY A 31 20.89 -5.40 -16.89
CA GLY A 31 19.90 -4.52 -16.28
C GLY A 31 18.51 -5.16 -16.20
N HIS A 32 17.49 -4.36 -16.51
CA HIS A 32 16.09 -4.79 -16.60
C HIS A 32 15.91 -6.04 -17.49
N GLY A 33 16.61 -6.12 -18.62
CA GLY A 33 16.55 -7.27 -19.53
C GLY A 33 17.04 -8.59 -18.93
N GLY A 34 17.80 -8.55 -17.83
CA GLY A 34 18.24 -9.74 -17.10
C GLY A 34 17.12 -10.46 -16.33
N PHE A 35 16.01 -9.77 -16.06
CA PHE A 35 14.84 -10.33 -15.37
C PHE A 35 13.66 -10.51 -16.32
N TYR A 36 13.27 -9.44 -17.01
CA TYR A 36 12.03 -9.38 -17.81
C TYR A 36 12.18 -9.98 -19.21
N ASN A 37 13.39 -10.38 -19.62
CA ASN A 37 13.67 -10.99 -20.91
C ASN A 37 14.61 -12.20 -20.74
N GLY A 38 14.76 -12.97 -21.82
CA GLY A 38 15.73 -14.08 -21.90
C GLY A 38 15.52 -15.13 -20.82
N LYS A 39 16.62 -15.62 -20.24
CA LYS A 39 16.61 -16.86 -19.44
C LYS A 39 15.73 -16.81 -18.19
N THR A 40 15.67 -15.67 -17.51
CA THR A 40 14.87 -15.55 -16.28
C THR A 40 13.37 -15.57 -16.62
N ALA A 41 12.95 -14.83 -17.65
CA ALA A 41 11.58 -14.85 -18.14
C ALA A 41 11.15 -16.23 -18.66
N GLU A 42 12.02 -16.94 -19.37
CA GLU A 42 11.79 -18.34 -19.80
C GLU A 42 11.55 -19.30 -18.63
N LEU A 43 12.29 -19.13 -17.53
CA LEU A 43 12.14 -19.97 -16.34
C LEU A 43 10.81 -19.68 -15.63
N ILE A 44 10.40 -18.42 -15.54
CA ILE A 44 9.12 -18.02 -14.95
C ILE A 44 7.96 -18.59 -15.78
N GLU A 45 7.95 -18.39 -17.09
CA GLU A 45 6.90 -18.92 -17.97
C GLU A 45 6.80 -20.43 -17.89
N LYS A 46 7.93 -21.14 -17.93
CA LYS A 46 7.96 -22.60 -17.83
C LYS A 46 7.36 -23.09 -16.50
N ASP A 47 7.69 -22.45 -15.39
CA ASP A 47 7.15 -22.80 -14.08
C ASP A 47 5.65 -22.49 -13.98
N MET A 48 5.21 -21.35 -14.51
CA MET A 48 3.80 -20.98 -14.60
C MET A 48 3.01 -22.02 -15.40
N MET A 49 3.46 -22.40 -16.60
CA MET A 49 2.81 -23.43 -17.41
C MET A 49 2.75 -24.78 -16.69
N ALA A 50 3.82 -25.17 -15.99
CA ALA A 50 3.87 -26.43 -15.24
C ALA A 50 2.87 -26.48 -14.06
N ASN A 51 2.49 -25.33 -13.52
CA ASN A 51 1.63 -25.22 -12.34
C ASN A 51 0.25 -24.57 -12.62
N GLY A 52 -0.15 -24.46 -13.91
CA GLY A 52 -1.46 -23.92 -14.31
C GLY A 52 -1.58 -22.39 -14.21
N GLY A 53 -0.47 -21.67 -14.15
CA GLY A 53 -0.41 -20.22 -14.21
C GLY A 53 -0.57 -19.67 -15.64
N MET A 54 -0.88 -18.37 -15.75
CA MET A 54 -1.21 -17.70 -17.02
C MET A 54 -0.15 -16.72 -17.52
N MET A 55 0.88 -16.41 -16.72
CA MET A 55 1.89 -15.43 -17.07
C MET A 55 2.85 -15.96 -18.13
N THR A 56 3.02 -15.19 -19.21
CA THR A 56 3.87 -15.51 -20.36
C THR A 56 5.14 -14.68 -20.37
N ARG A 57 6.08 -15.04 -21.25
CA ARG A 57 7.26 -14.17 -21.51
C ARG A 57 6.86 -12.84 -22.13
N GLU A 58 5.82 -12.81 -22.94
CA GLU A 58 5.29 -11.60 -23.57
C GLU A 58 4.73 -10.63 -22.51
N ASP A 59 4.05 -11.14 -21.47
CA ASP A 59 3.59 -10.33 -20.34
C ASP A 59 4.78 -9.68 -19.60
N LEU A 60 5.82 -10.46 -19.34
CA LEU A 60 7.04 -9.97 -18.68
C LEU A 60 7.76 -8.93 -19.53
N ALA A 61 7.90 -9.17 -20.84
CA ALA A 61 8.56 -8.25 -21.76
C ALA A 61 7.77 -6.95 -21.95
N GLY A 62 6.44 -7.00 -21.83
CA GLY A 62 5.55 -5.84 -21.91
C GLY A 62 5.48 -5.00 -20.64
N TYR A 63 5.93 -5.53 -19.50
CA TYR A 63 5.84 -4.84 -18.22
C TYR A 63 6.81 -3.66 -18.09
N ARG A 64 6.31 -2.55 -17.56
CA ARG A 64 7.11 -1.40 -17.14
C ARG A 64 6.57 -0.78 -15.86
N ALA A 65 7.48 -0.35 -14.98
CA ALA A 65 7.11 0.46 -13.83
C ALA A 65 6.68 1.86 -14.32
N ILE A 66 5.59 2.38 -13.76
CA ILE A 66 5.03 3.68 -14.12
C ILE A 66 5.34 4.67 -13.00
N ILE A 67 6.00 5.77 -13.33
CA ILE A 67 6.21 6.89 -12.41
C ILE A 67 4.91 7.72 -12.37
N ARG A 68 4.35 7.90 -11.18
CA ARG A 68 3.11 8.65 -10.95
C ARG A 68 3.36 9.78 -9.97
N GLU A 69 2.64 10.88 -10.15
CA GLU A 69 2.63 11.98 -9.18
C GLU A 69 2.07 11.49 -7.84
N PRO A 70 2.73 11.80 -6.71
CA PRO A 70 2.29 11.34 -5.41
C PRO A 70 1.01 12.03 -4.95
N ILE A 71 0.28 11.38 -4.03
CA ILE A 71 -0.76 12.06 -3.26
C ILE A 71 -0.08 13.07 -2.34
N ARG A 72 -0.53 14.31 -2.43
CA ARG A 72 -0.07 15.42 -1.59
C ARG A 72 -1.22 15.93 -0.75
N GLY A 73 -0.97 16.07 0.54
CA GLY A 73 -1.92 16.64 1.50
C GLY A 73 -1.19 17.53 2.51
N THR A 74 -1.96 18.12 3.40
CA THR A 74 -1.45 18.89 4.54
C THR A 74 -2.10 18.42 5.82
N TYR A 75 -1.38 18.56 6.94
CA TYR A 75 -1.92 18.30 8.26
C TYR A 75 -1.52 19.40 9.22
N ARG A 76 -2.51 20.03 9.87
CA ARG A 76 -2.39 21.10 10.86
C ARG A 76 -1.62 22.32 10.35
N GLY A 77 -1.72 22.60 9.05
CA GLY A 77 -1.06 23.73 8.38
C GLY A 77 0.47 23.68 8.28
N GLU A 78 1.13 22.88 9.12
CA GLU A 78 2.59 22.84 9.25
C GLU A 78 3.23 21.65 8.51
N TYR A 79 2.50 20.53 8.38
CA TYR A 79 3.05 19.28 7.85
C TYR A 79 2.57 19.01 6.44
N GLY A 80 3.51 18.89 5.49
CA GLY A 80 3.25 18.34 4.16
C GLY A 80 3.24 16.81 4.21
N ILE A 81 2.19 16.20 3.66
CA ILE A 81 2.03 14.75 3.57
C ILE A 81 2.25 14.33 2.13
N ILE A 82 3.14 13.37 1.89
CA ILE A 82 3.42 12.79 0.58
C ILE A 82 3.22 11.28 0.70
N SER A 83 2.41 10.68 -0.18
CA SER A 83 2.12 9.25 -0.13
C SER A 83 1.81 8.67 -1.52
N MET A 84 1.65 7.35 -1.59
CA MET A 84 1.47 6.62 -2.84
C MET A 84 0.12 6.94 -3.51
N PRO A 85 0.11 7.21 -4.82
CA PRO A 85 -1.11 7.34 -5.61
C PRO A 85 -1.70 5.96 -5.94
N PRO A 86 -2.95 5.92 -6.49
CA PRO A 86 -3.46 4.72 -7.14
C PRO A 86 -2.43 4.12 -8.12
N PRO A 87 -2.33 2.77 -8.20
CA PRO A 87 -3.29 1.78 -7.70
C PRO A 87 -3.22 1.49 -6.18
N SER A 88 -2.31 2.13 -5.44
CA SER A 88 -2.35 2.06 -3.97
C SER A 88 -3.58 2.78 -3.42
N SER A 89 -4.27 2.16 -2.47
CA SER A 89 -5.35 2.79 -1.70
C SER A 89 -4.85 3.59 -0.50
N GLY A 90 -3.58 3.42 -0.10
CA GLY A 90 -3.05 3.92 1.16
C GLY A 90 -2.97 5.45 1.23
N GLY A 91 -2.41 6.11 0.21
CA GLY A 91 -2.17 7.55 0.26
C GLY A 91 -3.44 8.40 0.31
N ILE A 92 -4.46 8.03 -0.47
CA ILE A 92 -5.77 8.71 -0.45
C ILE A 92 -6.44 8.48 0.90
N THR A 93 -6.49 7.23 1.36
CA THR A 93 -7.15 6.87 2.64
C THR A 93 -6.48 7.56 3.83
N LEU A 94 -5.16 7.58 3.88
CA LEU A 94 -4.39 8.31 4.91
C LEU A 94 -4.72 9.80 4.92
N THR A 95 -4.73 10.42 3.73
CA THR A 95 -5.04 11.84 3.60
C THR A 95 -6.47 12.16 4.05
N MET A 96 -7.45 11.31 3.72
CA MET A 96 -8.82 11.42 4.23
C MET A 96 -8.87 11.41 5.75
N MET A 97 -8.24 10.41 6.38
CA MET A 97 -8.22 10.27 7.84
C MET A 97 -7.57 11.47 8.53
N LEU A 98 -6.41 11.92 8.02
CA LEU A 98 -5.72 13.09 8.54
C LEU A 98 -6.56 14.36 8.38
N ASN A 99 -7.19 14.55 7.22
CA ASN A 99 -8.08 15.69 6.99
C ASN A 99 -9.26 15.67 7.96
N ILE A 100 -9.87 14.51 8.24
CA ILE A 100 -10.98 14.39 9.21
C ILE A 100 -10.49 14.79 10.61
N LEU A 101 -9.34 14.26 11.03
CA LEU A 101 -8.78 14.43 12.37
C LEU A 101 -8.16 15.80 12.66
N GLU A 102 -7.87 16.59 11.62
CA GLU A 102 -7.14 17.86 11.73
C GLU A 102 -7.81 18.88 12.66
N GLU A 103 -9.14 18.98 12.61
CA GLU A 103 -9.94 19.94 13.39
C GLU A 103 -10.16 19.51 14.86
N TYR A 104 -9.72 18.31 15.24
CA TYR A 104 -9.77 17.85 16.62
C TYR A 104 -8.43 18.07 17.31
N ASP A 105 -8.47 18.64 18.52
CA ASP A 105 -7.30 18.78 19.39
C ASP A 105 -6.99 17.45 20.11
N LEU A 106 -6.45 16.49 19.35
CA LEU A 106 -6.09 15.17 19.86
C LEU A 106 -5.03 15.24 20.96
N LYS A 107 -4.18 16.28 20.95
CA LYS A 107 -3.16 16.49 21.99
C LYS A 107 -3.82 16.77 23.33
N LYS A 108 -4.83 17.64 23.36
CA LYS A 108 -5.61 17.94 24.57
C LYS A 108 -6.47 16.77 25.03
N LEU A 109 -6.97 15.96 24.09
CA LEU A 109 -7.73 14.75 24.41
C LEU A 109 -6.85 13.63 25.00
N GLY A 110 -5.54 13.66 24.76
CA GLY A 110 -4.57 12.72 25.30
C GLY A 110 -4.40 11.45 24.45
N HIS A 111 -3.16 10.98 24.36
CA HIS A 111 -2.83 9.74 23.65
C HIS A 111 -3.54 8.54 24.31
N ASN A 112 -4.15 7.67 23.50
CA ASN A 112 -4.91 6.49 23.92
C ASN A 112 -6.07 6.74 24.89
N SER A 113 -6.56 7.98 25.00
CA SER A 113 -7.83 8.23 25.71
C SER A 113 -9.00 7.67 24.90
N SER A 114 -10.10 7.34 25.59
CA SER A 114 -11.32 6.85 24.93
C SER A 114 -11.81 7.80 23.83
N ARG A 115 -11.74 9.12 24.06
CA ARG A 115 -12.12 10.13 23.07
C ARG A 115 -11.20 10.15 21.85
N THR A 116 -9.89 10.03 22.04
CA THR A 116 -8.93 9.98 20.92
C THR A 116 -9.14 8.71 20.09
N ILE A 117 -9.28 7.55 20.75
CA ILE A 117 -9.54 6.27 20.07
C ILE A 117 -10.87 6.31 19.32
N HIS A 118 -11.92 6.86 19.94
CA HIS A 118 -13.23 7.03 19.30
C HIS A 118 -13.13 7.85 18.01
N LEU A 119 -12.52 9.02 18.06
CA LEU A 119 -12.36 9.88 16.87
C LEU A 119 -11.51 9.21 15.79
N MET A 120 -10.43 8.52 16.16
CA MET A 120 -9.60 7.77 15.20
C MET A 120 -10.39 6.64 14.55
N ALA A 121 -11.14 5.86 15.33
CA ALA A 121 -11.97 4.78 14.82
C ALA A 121 -13.05 5.32 13.86
N GLU A 122 -13.72 6.42 14.21
CA GLU A 122 -14.76 7.03 13.38
C GLU A 122 -14.20 7.66 12.08
N ALA A 123 -13.00 8.22 12.13
CA ALA A 123 -12.28 8.70 10.94
C ALA A 123 -11.85 7.53 10.03
N MET A 124 -11.30 6.46 10.61
CA MET A 124 -10.95 5.24 9.88
C MET A 124 -12.19 4.63 9.23
N ARG A 125 -13.28 4.46 9.98
CA ARG A 125 -14.52 3.85 9.47
C ARG A 125 -15.03 4.54 8.21
N ARG A 126 -15.07 5.88 8.21
CA ARG A 126 -15.50 6.71 7.06
C ARG A 126 -14.52 6.63 5.89
N ALA A 127 -13.22 6.75 6.16
CA ALA A 127 -12.19 6.67 5.12
C ALA A 127 -12.14 5.28 4.47
N TYR A 128 -12.35 4.20 5.23
CA TYR A 128 -12.39 2.83 4.71
C TYR A 128 -13.69 2.55 3.94
N ALA A 129 -14.81 3.16 4.30
CA ALA A 129 -16.04 3.09 3.51
C ALA A 129 -15.84 3.74 2.12
N ASP A 130 -15.25 4.93 2.07
CA ASP A 130 -14.91 5.57 0.79
C ASP A 130 -13.85 4.78 0.01
N ARG A 131 -12.82 4.24 0.69
CA ARG A 131 -11.80 3.38 0.07
C ARG A 131 -12.47 2.25 -0.71
N ALA A 132 -13.38 1.54 -0.06
CA ALA A 132 -14.02 0.37 -0.63
C ALA A 132 -15.01 0.72 -1.75
N GLN A 133 -15.60 1.92 -1.73
CA GLN A 133 -16.54 2.37 -2.75
C GLN A 133 -15.85 2.92 -4.01
N TYR A 134 -14.73 3.64 -3.85
CA TYR A 134 -14.19 4.48 -4.94
C TYR A 134 -12.80 4.09 -5.44
N LEU A 135 -12.00 3.34 -4.68
CA LEU A 135 -10.59 3.12 -5.04
C LEU A 135 -10.40 1.87 -5.90
N GLY A 136 -9.45 1.97 -6.82
CA GLY A 136 -9.10 0.93 -7.79
C GLY A 136 -7.87 1.32 -8.61
N ASP A 137 -7.67 0.68 -9.75
CA ASP A 137 -6.63 1.05 -10.69
C ASP A 137 -7.12 2.16 -11.63
N ILE A 138 -6.45 3.31 -11.60
CA ILE A 138 -6.84 4.49 -12.39
C ILE A 138 -6.65 4.30 -13.89
N ASP A 139 -5.93 3.26 -14.32
CA ASP A 139 -5.82 2.91 -15.72
C ASP A 139 -7.12 2.24 -16.24
N PHE A 140 -8.04 1.87 -15.32
CA PHE A 140 -9.31 1.18 -15.63
C PHE A 140 -10.56 1.87 -15.08
N VAL A 141 -10.45 2.62 -13.98
CA VAL A 141 -11.61 3.29 -13.35
C VAL A 141 -11.32 4.75 -13.02
N GLU A 142 -12.36 5.58 -13.03
CA GLU A 142 -12.24 6.98 -12.62
C GLU A 142 -12.32 7.10 -11.09
N ILE A 143 -11.29 7.69 -10.49
CA ILE A 143 -11.24 7.94 -9.04
C ILE A 143 -11.35 9.44 -8.79
N PRO A 144 -12.31 9.91 -7.97
CA PRO A 144 -12.48 11.33 -7.67
C PRO A 144 -11.45 11.80 -6.61
N ILE A 145 -10.15 11.68 -6.90
CA ILE A 145 -9.04 11.91 -5.96
C ILE A 145 -9.17 13.27 -5.28
N GLY A 146 -9.33 14.35 -6.06
CA GLY A 146 -9.43 15.71 -5.51
C GLY A 146 -10.58 15.89 -4.54
N ARG A 147 -11.73 15.24 -4.78
CA ARG A 147 -12.87 15.23 -3.84
C ARG A 147 -12.51 14.46 -2.58
N LEU A 148 -11.98 13.24 -2.72
CA LEU A 148 -11.65 12.37 -1.59
C LEU A 148 -10.61 13.01 -0.67
N THR A 149 -9.56 13.63 -1.22
CA THR A 149 -8.49 14.26 -0.43
C THR A 149 -8.79 15.71 -0.04
N SER A 150 -10.01 16.21 -0.25
CA SER A 150 -10.39 17.60 0.08
C SER A 150 -10.72 17.80 1.56
N LYS A 151 -10.54 19.03 2.06
CA LYS A 151 -10.94 19.41 3.42
C LYS A 151 -12.47 19.49 3.54
N GLU A 152 -13.16 19.85 2.46
CA GLU A 152 -14.62 19.93 2.37
C GLU A 152 -15.27 18.55 2.51
N HIS A 153 -14.68 17.52 1.90
CA HIS A 153 -15.17 16.15 2.06
C HIS A 153 -14.95 15.64 3.49
N ALA A 154 -13.78 15.91 4.08
CA ALA A 154 -13.52 15.59 5.48
C ALA A 154 -14.48 16.34 6.44
N ALA A 155 -14.87 17.58 6.13
CA ALA A 155 -15.84 18.31 6.91
C ALA A 155 -17.22 17.64 6.90
N ARG A 156 -17.68 17.13 5.74
CA ARG A 156 -18.94 16.36 5.66
C ARG A 156 -18.89 15.10 6.53
N HIS A 157 -17.76 14.42 6.55
CA HIS A 157 -17.54 13.27 7.43
C HIS A 157 -17.59 13.65 8.91
N ARG A 158 -16.92 14.74 9.30
CA ARG A 158 -16.96 15.23 10.69
C ARG A 158 -18.37 15.55 11.17
N MET A 159 -19.22 16.12 10.31
CA MET A 159 -20.60 16.47 10.67
C MET A 159 -21.44 15.26 11.09
N THR A 160 -21.07 14.05 10.69
CA THR A 160 -21.80 12.83 11.02
C THR A 160 -21.20 12.06 12.20
N ILE A 161 -20.09 12.53 12.80
CA ILE A 161 -19.46 11.87 13.95
C ILE A 161 -20.19 12.29 15.23
N ASP A 162 -20.87 11.35 15.88
CA ASP A 162 -21.35 11.52 17.25
C ASP A 162 -20.15 11.34 18.21
N PRO A 163 -19.83 12.31 19.09
CA PRO A 163 -18.70 12.21 20.00
C PRO A 163 -18.86 11.17 21.14
N TYR A 164 -20.05 10.61 21.33
CA TYR A 164 -20.39 9.69 22.42
C TYR A 164 -20.85 8.30 21.92
N HIS A 165 -21.23 8.17 20.66
CA HIS A 165 -21.70 6.89 20.09
C HIS A 165 -20.97 6.56 18.79
N ALA A 166 -20.49 5.32 18.67
CA ALA A 166 -19.87 4.84 17.44
C ALA A 166 -20.93 4.64 16.34
N THR A 167 -20.67 5.15 15.14
CA THR A 167 -21.54 4.92 13.98
C THR A 167 -21.52 3.44 13.61
N ARG A 168 -22.65 2.84 13.25
CA ARG A 168 -22.67 1.48 12.72
C ARG A 168 -22.09 1.47 11.31
N SER A 169 -21.21 0.53 10.98
CA SER A 169 -20.54 0.54 9.66
C SER A 169 -21.53 0.39 8.49
N GLU A 170 -22.64 -0.31 8.73
CA GLU A 170 -23.73 -0.52 7.78
C GLU A 170 -24.48 0.77 7.42
N GLU A 171 -24.36 1.82 8.24
CA GLU A 171 -24.96 3.14 7.97
C GLU A 171 -24.11 3.99 7.00
N LEU A 172 -22.85 3.62 6.78
CA LEU A 172 -21.90 4.38 5.95
C LEU A 172 -21.78 3.89 4.52
N GLY A 173 -22.30 2.71 4.20
CA GLY A 173 -22.20 2.15 2.86
C GLY A 173 -22.75 0.73 2.76
N PRO A 174 -22.79 0.17 1.53
CA PRO A 174 -23.22 -1.19 1.31
C PRO A 174 -22.27 -2.19 1.98
N GLU A 175 -22.75 -3.41 2.19
CA GLU A 175 -21.91 -4.51 2.66
C GLU A 175 -20.74 -4.73 1.71
N LEU A 176 -19.54 -4.76 2.27
CA LEU A 176 -18.29 -4.88 1.51
C LEU A 176 -17.88 -6.35 1.47
N ASN A 177 -17.84 -6.93 0.27
CA ASN A 177 -17.21 -8.22 0.05
C ASN A 177 -15.71 -8.02 -0.19
N LEU A 178 -14.95 -7.93 0.91
CA LEU A 178 -13.51 -7.76 0.85
C LEU A 178 -12.82 -9.11 0.64
N SER A 179 -11.99 -9.20 -0.40
CA SER A 179 -11.05 -10.32 -0.51
C SER A 179 -10.01 -10.24 0.61
N PRO A 180 -9.64 -11.37 1.24
CA PRO A 180 -8.57 -11.37 2.22
C PRO A 180 -7.24 -10.95 1.55
N GLU A 181 -6.55 -10.00 2.18
CA GLU A 181 -5.21 -9.55 1.77
C GLU A 181 -4.15 -10.18 2.71
N SER A 182 -2.93 -10.38 2.22
CA SER A 182 -1.81 -10.85 3.04
C SER A 182 -1.37 -9.74 4.01
N ASN A 183 -1.06 -10.10 5.26
CA ASN A 183 -0.47 -9.17 6.24
C ASN A 183 1.05 -9.00 6.04
N GLU A 184 1.68 -9.87 5.26
CA GLU A 184 3.14 -9.94 5.13
C GLU A 184 3.65 -9.00 4.05
N THR A 185 4.48 -8.05 4.44
CA THR A 185 5.25 -7.17 3.57
C THR A 185 6.53 -6.72 4.29
N THR A 186 7.42 -5.99 3.62
CA THR A 186 8.59 -5.36 4.24
C THR A 186 8.59 -3.88 3.95
N HIS A 187 8.96 -3.06 4.93
CA HIS A 187 9.13 -1.62 4.73
C HIS A 187 10.52 -1.20 5.18
N TYR A 188 11.17 -0.34 4.40
CA TYR A 188 12.43 0.28 4.79
C TYR A 188 12.51 1.74 4.36
N SER A 189 13.30 2.50 5.11
CA SER A 189 13.54 3.92 4.87
C SER A 189 15.04 4.20 4.84
N VAL A 190 15.48 5.03 3.90
CA VAL A 190 16.88 5.44 3.74
C VAL A 190 16.93 6.95 3.61
N VAL A 191 17.83 7.59 4.36
CA VAL A 191 18.18 9.00 4.22
C VAL A 191 19.70 9.11 4.10
N ASP A 192 20.18 9.85 3.11
CA ASP A 192 21.60 10.07 2.91
C ASP A 192 22.06 11.47 3.37
N GLN A 193 23.38 11.68 3.38
CA GLN A 193 24.01 12.93 3.80
C GLN A 193 23.71 14.13 2.88
N TYR A 194 23.17 13.89 1.68
CA TYR A 194 22.81 14.94 0.72
C TYR A 194 21.35 15.36 0.85
N GLY A 195 20.59 14.72 1.74
CA GLY A 195 19.18 14.99 1.96
C GLY A 195 18.25 14.20 1.03
N ASN A 196 18.76 13.20 0.29
CA ASN A 196 17.87 12.28 -0.44
C ASN A 196 17.17 11.37 0.57
N ALA A 197 15.88 11.15 0.38
CA ALA A 197 15.07 10.27 1.22
C ALA A 197 14.29 9.28 0.34
N VAL A 198 14.33 7.99 0.71
CA VAL A 198 13.60 6.91 0.07
C VAL A 198 12.77 6.17 1.11
N SER A 199 11.50 5.94 0.80
CA SER A 199 10.57 5.11 1.56
C SER A 199 10.04 4.04 0.61
N ASN A 200 10.29 2.78 0.91
CA ASN A 200 9.92 1.65 0.05
C ASN A 200 9.17 0.58 0.86
N THR A 201 8.07 0.09 0.29
CA THR A 201 7.20 -0.94 0.85
C THR A 201 6.95 -1.99 -0.23
#